data_AF-A0A8T5NLN6-F1
#
_entry.id   AF-A0A8T5NLN6-F1
#
_cell.length_a   1.000
_cell.length_b   1.000
_cell.length_c   1.000
_cell.angle_alpha   90.00
_cell.angle_beta   90.00
_cell.angle_gamma   90.00
#
_symmetry.space_group_name_H-M   'P 1'
#
loop_
_entity.id
_entity.type
_entity.pdbx_description
1 polymer ?
#
loop_
_entity_poly.entity_id
_entity_poly.type
_entity_poly.pdbx_seq_one_letter_code
_entity_poly.pdbx_strand_id
1 'polypeptide(L)' 'MKKAMRNLSIIDHKCPTCGSWMRSDVRKSEKGLDIITYSCNECGLTYNADG' A
#
# COMPACT_ATOMS: atom_id res chain seq x y z
N MET A 1 18.44 -10.30 -10.66
CA MET A 1 17.74 -9.81 -9.46
C MET A 1 17.23 -8.40 -9.73
N LYS A 2 16.04 -8.22 -10.31
CA LYS A 2 15.50 -6.90 -10.65
C LYS A 2 14.76 -6.33 -9.44
N LYS A 3 15.42 -5.49 -8.64
CA LYS A 3 14.77 -4.69 -7.60
C LYS A 3 13.82 -3.71 -8.29
N ALA A 4 12.52 -3.90 -8.11
CA ALA A 4 11.53 -2.94 -8.53
C ALA A 4 11.72 -1.68 -7.66
N MET A 5 12.36 -0.67 -8.26
CA MET A 5 12.34 0.70 -7.78
C MET A 5 10.90 1.20 -7.92
N ARG A 6 10.11 1.08 -6.84
CA ARG A 6 8.76 1.65 -6.75
C ARG A 6 8.89 2.93 -5.92
N ASN A 7 8.40 4.03 -6.49
CA ASN A 7 8.39 5.38 -5.93
C ASN A 7 8.18 5.38 -4.40
N LEU A 8 9.19 5.84 -3.67
CA LEU A 8 9.34 5.71 -2.22
C LEU A 8 8.35 6.56 -1.40
N SER A 9 7.47 7.35 -2.03
CA SER A 9 6.64 8.35 -1.34
C SER A 9 5.20 7.92 -1.04
N ILE A 10 4.68 6.85 -1.66
CA ILE A 10 3.33 6.32 -1.39
C ILE A 10 3.38 5.15 -0.38
N ILE A 11 4.58 4.66 -0.07
CA ILE A 11 4.78 3.40 0.64
C ILE A 11 4.64 3.58 2.16
N ASP A 12 4.89 4.78 2.66
CA ASP A 12 5.09 5.06 4.08
C ASP A 12 3.78 5.52 4.75
N HIS A 13 2.82 4.60 4.89
CA HIS A 13 1.57 4.86 5.61
C HIS A 13 1.59 4.18 6.98
N LYS A 14 1.29 4.93 8.04
CA LYS A 14 1.15 4.37 9.40
C LYS A 14 -0.30 3.97 9.64
N CYS A 15 -0.48 2.82 10.28
CA CYS A 15 -1.80 2.37 10.67
C CYS A 15 -2.41 3.36 11.67
N PRO A 16 -3.62 3.90 11.44
CA PRO A 16 -4.25 4.83 12.37
C PRO A 16 -4.63 4.15 13.70
N THR A 17 -4.76 2.83 13.71
CA THR A 17 -5.15 2.05 14.89
C THR A 17 -3.96 1.72 15.79
N CYS A 18 -2.88 1.16 15.22
CA CYS A 18 -1.72 0.69 15.99
C CYS A 18 -0.45 1.56 15.81
N GLY A 19 -0.45 2.55 14.91
CA GLY A 19 0.71 3.41 14.64
C GLY A 19 1.86 2.73 13.89
N SER A 20 1.74 1.44 13.58
CA SER A 20 2.76 0.64 12.92
C SER A 20 2.83 0.89 11.42
N TRP A 21 3.99 0.59 10.82
CA TRP A 21 4.21 0.75 9.39
C TRP A 21 3.38 -0.23 8.58
N MET A 22 2.61 0.28 7.62
CA MET A 22 1.78 -0.52 6.72
C MET A 22 2.56 -0.83 5.44
N ARG A 23 2.28 -2.01 4.87
CA ARG A 23 2.76 -2.37 3.54
C ARG A 23 1.79 -1.86 2.49
N SER A 24 2.33 -1.18 1.50
CA SER A 24 1.56 -0.63 0.38
C SER A 24 1.87 -1.40 -0.89
N ASP A 25 0.85 -1.91 -1.58
CA ASP A 25 0.99 -2.54 -2.88
C ASP A 25 0.11 -1.83 -3.91
N VAL A 26 0.68 -1.54 -5.07
CA VAL A 26 0.01 -0.83 -6.15
C VAL A 26 -0.30 -1.83 -7.25
N ARG A 27 -1.58 -1.95 -7.59
CA ARG A 27 -2.06 -2.77 -8.70
C ARG A 27 -2.88 -1.92 -9.65
N LYS A 28 -2.78 -2.22 -10.94
CA LYS A 28 -3.63 -1.58 -11.93
C LYS A 28 -4.97 -2.30 -12.00
N SER A 29 -6.05 -1.54 -11.95
CA SER A 29 -7.41 -2.01 -12.24
C SER A 29 -7.53 -2.41 -13.71
N GLU A 30 -8.55 -3.20 -14.04
CA GLU A 30 -8.89 -3.55 -15.43
C GLU A 30 -9.19 -2.32 -16.29
N LYS A 31 -9.57 -1.20 -15.66
CA LYS A 31 -9.78 0.10 -16.30
C LYS A 31 -8.51 0.96 -16.42
N GLY A 32 -7.35 0.46 -15.99
CA GLY A 32 -6.08 1.18 -16.01
C GLY A 32 -5.83 2.13 -14.83
N LEU A 33 -6.75 2.21 -13.86
CA LEU A 33 -6.62 3.01 -12.63
C LEU A 33 -5.62 2.38 -11.66
N ASP A 34 -4.85 3.19 -10.94
CA ASP A 34 -3.89 2.71 -9.95
C ASP A 34 -4.58 2.52 -8.59
N ILE A 35 -4.82 1.26 -8.22
CA ILE A 35 -5.39 0.88 -6.93
C ILE A 35 -4.24 0.64 -5.96
N ILE A 36 -4.23 1.37 -4.85
CA ILE A 36 -3.23 1.22 -3.80
C ILE A 36 -3.86 0.47 -2.63
N THR A 37 -3.23 -0.61 -2.20
CA THR A 37 -3.68 -1.44 -1.07
C THR A 37 -2.70 -1.32 0.09
N TYR A 38 -3.17 -0.90 1.25
CA TYR A 38 -2.39 -0.75 2.48
C TYR A 38 -2.76 -1.86 3.46
N SER A 39 -1.81 -2.72 3.80
CA SER A 39 -2.00 -3.82 4.75
C SER A 39 -1.15 -3.60 6.01
N CYS A 40 -1.79 -3.57 7.16
CA CYS A 40 -1.11 -3.52 8.45
C CYS A 40 -0.80 -4.93 8.94
N ASN A 41 0.48 -5.22 9.19
CA ASN A 41 0.91 -6.54 9.67
C ASN A 41 0.56 -6.79 11.15
N GLU A 42 0.49 -5.74 11.98
CA GLU A 42 0.20 -5.88 13.40
C GLU A 42 -1.30 -5.98 13.68
N CYS A 43 -2.07 -5.08 13.06
CA CYS A 43 -3.52 -5.06 13.22
C CYS A 43 -4.24 -6.07 12.29
N GLY A 44 -3.58 -6.57 11.24
CA GLY A 44 -4.20 -7.43 10.21
C GLY A 44 -5.19 -6.70 9.29
N LEU A 45 -5.31 -5.38 9.43
CA LEU A 45 -6.27 -4.56 8.68
C LEU A 45 -5.74 -4.23 7.29
N THR A 46 -6.61 -4.31 6.29
CA THR A 46 -6.30 -3.96 4.90
C THR A 46 -7.23 -2.86 4.42
N TYR A 47 -6.66 -1.85 3.77
CA TYR A 47 -7.34 -0.68 3.24
C TYR A 47 -7.01 -0.54 1.77
N ASN A 48 -7.96 -0.08 0.98
CA ASN A 48 -7.82 0.15 -0.45
C ASN A 48 -8.14 1.62 -0.74
N ALA A 49 -7.16 2.32 -1.32
CA ALA A 49 -7.34 3.66 -1.86
C ALA A 49 -7.43 3.55 -3.39
N ASP A 50 -8.51 4.07 -3.94
CA ASP A 50 -8.65 4.35 -5.36
C ASP A 50 -7.99 5.71 -5.62
N GLY A 51 -7.03 5.76 -6.55
CA GLY A 51 -6.29 6.96 -6.94
C GLY A 51 -6.78 7.55 -8.25
#